data_AF-A0A7Z8LAU4-F1
#
_entry.id   AF-A0A7Z8LAU4-F1
#
_cell.length_a   1.000
_cell.length_b   1.000
_cell.length_c   1.000
_cell.angle_alpha   90.00
_cell.angle_beta   90.00
_cell.angle_gamma   90.00
#
_symmetry.space_group_name_H-M   'P 1'
#
loop_
_entity.id
_entity.type
_entity.pdbx_description
1 polymer ?
#
loop_
_entity_poly.entity_id
_entity_poly.type
_entity_poly.pdbx_seq_one_letter_code
_entity_poly.pdbx_strand_id
1 'polypeptide(L)'
;MGQAWWRQRHGHAMGAFQAPDGNRIPLGSMVDGQAAENGANFISEQAFAAAQASVADKGDALIDEGRLWGNLLSSQPLAFNCFAAFAQQPASLGPIVAAVTDGGMVAVSRVCFEYSPGRGEARYTGDWSAYDVYVEGSTADGRPTFLGIEVKYHEDLHGKPARITSRHCELASELLGRGVTADDPCFRPPQEQLTRDRLLVHAHARADGFARGWFVLLAPESNEACKAAIAAWQDDPGFIALTLEDFTDLLDQHVAAEWPRALRERYLDAPRQIDAHLQREHHLSEVTTWAARIRDELSGIGAGCPVYFRPSSNGVAMISLDPQRPQLGEGGLRDLRRIAQAFPALFEHYCMRGPARPTPEKCLQSWLIAGALARGRRLLPLEEKGEELLFITDELPLPAMPGGVVCDLLAVQRSTAGCSLMVIELKSQRAMTRLVEQVTGYAALVDEHLPAFAGLAETVLGEKLPDLDHTLRTIVWPATTHATDPRAAELAALGIRCIGYTTADDGRSFQLT
;
A
#
# COMPACT_ATOMS: atom_id res chain seq x y z
N MET A 1 -8.16 6.58 -3.13
CA MET A 1 -8.81 5.51 -2.33
C MET A 1 -8.25 5.43 -0.91
N GLY A 2 -6.93 5.65 -0.69
CA GLY A 2 -6.25 5.63 0.63
C GLY A 2 -7.06 6.18 1.80
N GLN A 3 -7.41 7.47 1.71
CA GLN A 3 -8.14 8.17 2.78
C GLN A 3 -9.55 7.62 3.04
N ALA A 4 -10.21 7.04 2.04
CA ALA A 4 -11.56 6.47 2.22
C ALA A 4 -11.53 5.19 3.06
N TRP A 5 -10.49 4.36 2.88
CA TRP A 5 -10.28 3.17 3.69
C TRP A 5 -9.82 3.53 5.10
N TRP A 6 -8.89 4.49 5.22
CA TRP A 6 -8.48 5.02 6.52
C TRP A 6 -9.69 5.47 7.34
N ARG A 7 -10.61 6.25 6.72
CA ARG A 7 -11.88 6.69 7.32
C ARG A 7 -12.72 5.52 7.84
N GLN A 8 -12.90 4.48 7.03
CA GLN A 8 -13.69 3.30 7.39
C GLN A 8 -13.07 2.53 8.57
N ARG A 9 -11.75 2.32 8.54
CA ARG A 9 -11.01 1.63 9.61
C ARG A 9 -11.08 2.36 10.95
N HIS A 10 -11.19 3.69 10.91
CA HIS A 10 -11.34 4.54 12.09
C HIS A 10 -12.81 4.78 12.49
N GLY A 11 -13.75 4.10 11.84
CA GLY A 11 -15.18 4.15 12.20
C GLY A 11 -15.88 5.47 11.87
N HIS A 12 -15.29 6.33 11.04
CA HIS A 12 -15.88 7.60 10.66
C HIS A 12 -16.90 7.41 9.53
N ALA A 13 -18.09 8.00 9.66
CA ALA A 13 -19.11 7.95 8.61
C ALA A 13 -18.73 8.80 7.38
N MET A 14 -19.31 8.47 6.23
CA MET A 14 -19.01 9.13 4.97
C MET A 14 -19.75 10.47 4.89
N GLY A 15 -19.00 11.53 4.62
CA GLY A 15 -19.53 12.86 4.35
C GLY A 15 -19.94 13.06 2.89
N ALA A 16 -20.25 14.31 2.57
CA ALA A 16 -20.57 14.72 1.21
C ALA A 16 -19.89 16.05 0.86
N PHE A 17 -19.39 16.14 -0.37
CA PHE A 17 -18.97 17.39 -0.96
C PHE A 17 -20.19 18.19 -1.42
N GLN A 18 -20.19 19.49 -1.17
CA GLN A 18 -21.23 20.39 -1.65
C GLN A 18 -20.76 21.03 -2.96
N ALA A 19 -21.39 20.66 -4.06
CA ALA A 19 -21.12 21.26 -5.36
C ALA A 19 -21.66 22.70 -5.43
N PRO A 20 -21.14 23.54 -6.37
CA PRO A 20 -21.56 24.94 -6.49
C PRO A 20 -23.06 25.14 -6.78
N ASP A 21 -23.72 24.14 -7.35
CA ASP A 21 -25.17 24.11 -7.61
C ASP A 21 -26.01 23.72 -6.37
N GLY A 22 -25.35 23.46 -5.24
CA GLY A 22 -25.97 23.03 -3.98
C GLY A 22 -26.12 21.52 -3.83
N ASN A 23 -25.81 20.72 -4.86
CA ASN A 23 -25.91 19.26 -4.78
C ASN A 23 -24.90 18.68 -3.80
N ARG A 24 -25.33 17.67 -3.05
CA ARG A 24 -24.49 16.94 -2.10
C ARG A 24 -24.05 15.62 -2.71
N ILE A 25 -22.76 15.47 -2.97
CA ILE A 25 -22.17 14.29 -3.57
C ILE A 25 -21.45 13.52 -2.47
N PRO A 26 -21.93 12.31 -2.09
CA PRO A 26 -21.21 11.46 -1.14
C PRO A 26 -19.83 11.11 -1.71
N LEU A 27 -18.78 11.35 -0.93
CA LEU A 27 -17.41 11.09 -1.35
C LEU A 27 -16.65 10.40 -0.22
N GLY A 28 -15.91 9.34 -0.57
CA GLY A 28 -15.16 8.56 0.41
C GLY A 28 -14.07 9.33 1.15
N SER A 29 -13.56 10.42 0.55
CA SER A 29 -12.60 11.34 1.15
C SER A 29 -13.22 12.33 2.14
N MET A 30 -14.55 12.38 2.23
CA MET A 30 -15.25 13.28 3.15
C MET A 30 -15.62 12.52 4.42
N VAL A 31 -15.40 13.13 5.57
CA VAL A 31 -16.02 12.72 6.84
C VAL A 31 -17.35 13.44 7.03
N ASP A 32 -18.28 12.82 7.75
CA ASP A 32 -19.55 13.46 8.08
C ASP A 32 -19.38 14.64 9.06
N GLY A 33 -20.46 15.40 9.27
CA GLY A 33 -20.40 16.62 10.10
C GLY A 33 -19.96 16.33 11.53
N GLN A 34 -20.45 15.23 12.13
CA GLN A 34 -20.11 14.87 13.50
C GLN A 34 -18.63 14.48 13.64
N ALA A 35 -18.09 13.71 12.70
CA ALA A 35 -16.67 13.38 12.70
C ALA A 35 -15.80 14.62 12.44
N ALA A 36 -16.22 15.52 11.56
CA ALA A 36 -15.52 16.78 11.30
C ALA A 36 -15.46 17.67 12.56
N GLU A 37 -16.57 17.83 13.27
CA GLU A 37 -16.66 18.58 14.54
C GLU A 37 -15.78 17.97 15.64
N ASN A 38 -15.62 16.65 15.63
CA ASN A 38 -14.76 15.92 16.57
C ASN A 38 -13.28 15.87 16.14
N GLY A 39 -12.91 16.58 15.06
CA GLY A 39 -11.52 16.67 14.61
C GLY A 39 -11.00 15.42 13.90
N ALA A 40 -11.86 14.59 13.29
CA ALA A 40 -11.44 13.37 12.59
C ALA A 40 -10.44 13.61 11.44
N ASN A 41 -10.33 14.85 10.95
CA ASN A 41 -9.35 15.24 9.93
C ASN A 41 -7.95 15.55 10.51
N PHE A 42 -7.75 15.38 11.82
CA PHE A 42 -6.49 15.65 12.51
C PHE A 42 -5.96 14.39 13.20
N ILE A 43 -4.65 14.19 13.16
CA ILE A 43 -4.01 13.00 13.76
C ILE A 43 -3.75 13.16 15.26
N SER A 44 -3.95 14.37 15.81
CA SER A 44 -3.72 14.66 17.22
C SER A 44 -4.60 15.82 17.69
N GLU A 45 -4.86 15.85 19.00
CA GLU A 45 -5.57 16.96 19.64
C GLU A 45 -4.82 18.29 19.46
N GLN A 46 -3.48 18.27 19.46
CA GLN A 46 -2.67 19.47 19.22
C GLN A 46 -2.89 20.03 17.81
N ALA A 47 -2.96 19.17 16.80
CA ALA A 47 -3.22 19.59 15.42
C ALA A 47 -4.64 20.15 15.27
N PHE A 48 -5.63 19.50 15.88
CA PHE A 48 -7.00 20.01 15.88
C PHE A 48 -7.13 21.36 16.58
N ALA A 49 -6.54 21.50 17.77
CA ALA A 49 -6.57 22.76 18.53
C ALA A 49 -5.84 23.89 17.79
N ALA A 50 -4.71 23.61 17.14
CA ALA A 50 -4.01 24.61 16.33
C ALA A 50 -4.85 25.08 15.14
N ALA A 51 -5.54 24.16 14.46
CA ALA A 51 -6.46 24.50 13.38
C ALA A 51 -7.65 25.34 13.87
N GLN A 52 -8.22 25.01 15.03
CA GLN A 52 -9.30 25.80 15.64
C GLN A 52 -8.82 27.21 16.00
N ALA A 53 -7.63 27.35 16.58
CA ALA A 53 -7.04 28.63 16.91
C ALA A 53 -6.80 29.48 15.64
N SER A 54 -6.26 28.89 14.57
CA SER A 54 -6.06 29.58 13.29
C SER A 54 -7.39 30.00 12.64
N VAL A 55 -8.47 29.25 12.84
CA VAL A 55 -9.81 29.62 12.35
C VAL A 55 -10.46 30.72 13.20
N ALA A 56 -10.22 30.72 14.51
CA ALA A 56 -10.75 31.74 15.41
C ALA A 56 -10.03 33.09 15.22
N ASP A 57 -8.73 33.06 14.93
CA ASP A 57 -7.89 34.23 14.69
C ASP A 57 -7.37 34.26 13.25
N LYS A 58 -8.29 34.19 12.27
CA LYS A 58 -7.92 34.15 10.85
C LYS A 58 -7.13 35.38 10.42
N GLY A 59 -7.42 36.56 10.95
CA GLY A 59 -6.90 37.81 10.37
C GLY A 59 -7.11 37.83 8.85
N ASP A 60 -6.02 37.91 8.09
CA ASP A 60 -6.00 37.84 6.62
C ASP A 60 -5.79 36.42 6.04
N ALA A 61 -5.77 35.36 6.86
CA ALA A 61 -5.58 33.97 6.44
C ALA A 61 -6.75 33.43 5.60
N LEU A 62 -6.46 32.74 4.49
CA LEU A 62 -7.47 32.14 3.62
C LEU A 62 -7.70 30.66 3.95
N ILE A 63 -8.42 30.41 5.05
CA ILE A 63 -8.77 29.06 5.50
C ILE A 63 -10.14 28.64 4.96
N ASP A 64 -10.17 27.58 4.15
CA ASP A 64 -11.40 26.94 3.67
C ASP A 64 -11.83 25.89 4.70
N GLU A 65 -12.83 26.24 5.51
CA GLU A 65 -13.33 25.38 6.58
C GLU A 65 -13.90 24.05 6.07
N GLY A 66 -14.48 24.03 4.87
CA GLY A 66 -14.99 22.79 4.28
C GLY A 66 -13.85 21.82 3.96
N ARG A 67 -12.74 22.33 3.40
CA ARG A 67 -11.53 21.56 3.14
C ARG A 67 -10.82 21.15 4.44
N LEU A 68 -10.69 22.09 5.38
CA LEU A 68 -9.97 21.91 6.64
C LEU A 68 -10.62 20.86 7.54
N TRP A 69 -11.94 20.90 7.72
CA TRP A 69 -12.63 20.02 8.68
C TRP A 69 -13.06 18.70 8.09
N GLY A 70 -13.49 18.69 6.82
CA GLY A 70 -14.23 17.56 6.26
C GLY A 70 -13.48 16.75 5.20
N ASN A 71 -12.48 17.32 4.54
CA ASN A 71 -11.83 16.69 3.39
C ASN A 71 -10.48 16.06 3.75
N LEU A 72 -10.45 14.73 3.85
CA LEU A 72 -9.27 13.94 4.19
C LEU A 72 -8.15 14.02 3.15
N LEU A 73 -8.46 14.44 1.92
CA LEU A 73 -7.47 14.64 0.86
C LEU A 73 -6.85 16.04 0.89
N SER A 74 -7.39 17.00 1.65
CA SER A 74 -6.89 18.37 1.61
C SER A 74 -5.48 18.50 2.20
N SER A 75 -4.64 19.32 1.58
CA SER A 75 -3.33 19.69 2.14
C SER A 75 -3.41 20.57 3.41
N GLN A 76 -4.48 21.35 3.60
CA GLN A 76 -4.65 22.20 4.79
C GLN A 76 -4.55 21.42 6.12
N PRO A 77 -5.34 20.37 6.38
CA PRO A 77 -5.18 19.54 7.57
C PRO A 77 -3.83 18.83 7.61
N LEU A 78 -3.23 18.47 6.46
CA LEU A 78 -1.88 17.88 6.42
C LEU A 78 -0.83 18.85 6.97
N ALA A 79 -0.89 20.14 6.62
CA ALA A 79 0.01 21.16 7.17
C ALA A 79 -0.08 21.20 8.71
N PHE A 80 -1.28 21.24 9.27
CA PHE A 80 -1.46 21.18 10.74
C PHE A 80 -0.97 19.87 11.33
N ASN A 81 -1.27 18.73 10.71
CA ASN A 81 -0.83 17.41 11.18
C ASN A 81 0.70 17.26 11.17
N CYS A 82 1.39 17.90 10.23
CA CYS A 82 2.86 17.90 10.17
C CYS A 82 3.50 18.86 11.17
N PHE A 83 2.91 20.03 11.41
CA PHE A 83 3.63 21.14 12.06
C PHE A 83 3.03 21.68 13.36
N ALA A 84 1.81 21.29 13.77
CA ALA A 84 1.16 21.89 14.95
C ALA A 84 1.93 21.63 16.26
N ALA A 85 2.54 20.46 16.40
CA ALA A 85 3.39 20.16 17.56
C ALA A 85 4.59 21.14 17.63
N PHE A 86 5.18 21.49 16.49
CA PHE A 86 6.28 22.45 16.42
C PHE A 86 5.83 23.90 16.64
N ALA A 87 4.60 24.27 16.29
CA ALA A 87 4.08 25.59 16.64
C ALA A 87 3.98 25.82 18.15
N GLN A 88 3.73 24.77 18.94
CA GLN A 88 3.74 24.84 20.40
C GLN A 88 5.17 24.82 20.98
N GLN A 89 6.10 24.12 20.33
CA GLN A 89 7.49 24.00 20.76
C GLN A 89 8.47 24.20 19.59
N PRO A 90 8.66 25.45 19.10
CA PRO A 90 9.40 25.71 17.86
C PRO A 90 10.81 25.13 17.84
N ALA A 91 11.52 25.19 18.97
CA ALA A 91 12.89 24.67 19.10
C ALA A 91 13.02 23.17 18.76
N SER A 92 11.95 22.38 18.93
CA SER A 92 11.97 20.94 18.62
C SER A 92 12.04 20.64 17.11
N LEU A 93 11.75 21.63 16.25
CA LEU A 93 11.90 21.52 14.79
C LEU A 93 13.36 21.74 14.33
N GLY A 94 14.21 22.30 15.19
CA GLY A 94 15.60 22.68 14.88
C GLY A 94 16.44 21.59 14.19
N PRO A 95 16.53 20.36 14.73
CA PRO A 95 17.30 19.29 14.10
C PRO A 95 16.81 18.94 12.69
N ILE A 96 15.49 18.96 12.47
CA ILE A 96 14.87 18.61 11.19
C ILE A 96 15.16 19.69 10.16
N VAL A 97 14.96 20.97 10.49
CA VAL A 97 15.28 22.06 9.54
C VAL A 97 16.77 22.19 9.28
N ALA A 98 17.63 21.84 10.24
CA ALA A 98 19.06 21.76 10.02
C ALA A 98 19.41 20.67 8.99
N ALA A 99 18.78 19.50 9.06
CA ALA A 99 18.95 18.47 8.04
C ALA A 99 18.42 18.91 6.67
N VAL A 100 17.21 19.49 6.62
CA VAL A 100 16.56 19.94 5.38
C VAL A 100 17.32 21.08 4.68
N THR A 101 17.94 21.98 5.44
CA THR A 101 18.64 23.17 4.91
C THR A 101 20.16 23.01 4.84
N ASP A 102 20.69 21.81 5.07
CA ASP A 102 22.13 21.53 5.16
C ASP A 102 22.86 22.49 6.12
N GLY A 103 22.30 22.64 7.33
CA GLY A 103 22.80 23.52 8.39
C GLY A 103 22.49 25.01 8.19
N GLY A 104 21.72 25.38 7.16
CA GLY A 104 21.32 26.77 6.89
C GLY A 104 20.44 27.40 7.98
N MET A 105 19.68 26.59 8.72
CA MET A 105 18.91 27.00 9.90
C MET A 105 19.13 25.97 11.01
N VAL A 106 19.47 26.42 12.22
CA VAL A 106 19.73 25.51 13.36
C VAL A 106 18.89 25.84 14.59
N ALA A 107 18.41 27.08 14.71
CA ALA A 107 17.51 27.51 15.76
C ALA A 107 16.19 27.96 15.14
N VAL A 108 15.08 27.47 15.67
CA VAL A 108 13.72 27.82 15.23
C VAL A 108 13.05 28.60 16.35
N SER A 109 12.57 29.79 16.02
CA SER A 109 11.91 30.70 16.96
C SER A 109 10.39 30.71 16.79
N ARG A 110 9.88 30.41 15.60
CA ARG A 110 8.46 30.56 15.28
C ARG A 110 8.01 29.58 14.21
N VAL A 111 6.81 29.03 14.37
CA VAL A 111 6.09 28.29 13.32
C VAL A 111 4.67 28.84 13.22
N CYS A 112 4.21 29.15 12.01
CA CYS A 112 2.89 29.72 11.73
C CYS A 112 2.22 29.00 10.56
N PHE A 113 0.88 29.08 10.49
CA PHE A 113 0.08 28.48 9.42
C PHE A 113 -0.55 29.58 8.56
N GLU A 114 -0.71 29.33 7.25
CA GLU A 114 -1.35 30.25 6.30
C GLU A 114 -0.77 31.68 6.39
N TYR A 115 0.56 31.76 6.35
CA TYR A 115 1.30 32.98 6.64
C TYR A 115 1.60 33.79 5.38
N SER A 116 1.26 35.08 5.39
CA SER A 116 1.68 36.04 4.37
C SER A 116 2.42 37.20 5.05
N PRO A 117 3.62 37.59 4.59
CA PRO A 117 4.40 38.66 5.23
C PRO A 117 3.82 40.07 5.04
N GLY A 118 2.92 40.25 4.06
CA GLY A 118 2.22 41.52 3.82
C GLY A 118 1.31 41.38 2.61
N ARG A 119 0.11 40.87 2.87
CA ARG A 119 -0.84 40.48 1.83
C ARG A 119 -1.23 41.69 0.97
N GLY A 120 -1.06 41.56 -0.35
CA GLY A 120 -1.31 42.64 -1.31
C GLY A 120 -0.28 43.79 -1.31
N GLU A 121 0.76 43.76 -0.47
CA GLU A 121 1.75 44.83 -0.40
C GLU A 121 2.80 44.72 -1.53
N ALA A 122 3.05 45.84 -2.22
CA ALA A 122 3.98 45.89 -3.34
C ALA A 122 5.45 45.69 -2.96
N ARG A 123 5.83 45.84 -1.67
CA ARG A 123 7.19 45.52 -1.21
C ARG A 123 7.49 44.02 -1.31
N TYR A 124 6.45 43.18 -1.23
CA TYR A 124 6.51 41.74 -1.49
C TYR A 124 6.09 41.44 -2.95
N THR A 125 5.17 40.51 -3.18
CA THR A 125 4.62 40.14 -4.51
C THR A 125 3.46 41.05 -4.96
N GLY A 126 2.82 41.75 -4.03
CA GLY A 126 1.62 42.55 -4.33
C GLY A 126 0.37 41.72 -4.61
N ASP A 127 0.37 40.43 -4.25
CA ASP A 127 -0.76 39.53 -4.40
C ASP A 127 -1.16 38.88 -3.06
N TRP A 128 -2.10 37.94 -3.12
CA TRP A 128 -2.66 37.27 -1.95
C TRP A 128 -1.99 35.91 -1.69
N SER A 129 -0.73 35.73 -2.10
CA SER A 129 0.02 34.50 -1.81
C SER A 129 0.38 34.41 -0.33
N ALA A 130 0.43 33.17 0.17
CA ALA A 130 0.78 32.82 1.53
C ALA A 130 1.50 31.47 1.52
N TYR A 131 2.24 31.18 2.58
CA TYR A 131 2.80 29.85 2.82
C TYR A 131 1.80 29.04 3.66
N ASP A 132 1.58 27.78 3.31
CA ASP A 132 0.81 26.86 4.17
C ASP A 132 1.43 26.79 5.57
N VAL A 133 2.77 26.74 5.65
CA VAL A 133 3.54 26.83 6.90
C VAL A 133 4.71 27.78 6.76
N TYR A 134 4.92 28.63 7.75
CA TYR A 134 6.08 29.51 7.86
C TYR A 134 6.92 29.15 9.07
N VAL A 135 8.23 29.02 8.88
CA VAL A 135 9.19 28.74 9.94
C VAL A 135 10.22 29.85 9.98
N GLU A 136 10.37 30.52 11.11
CA GLU A 136 11.38 31.56 11.34
C GLU A 136 12.47 31.03 12.26
N GLY A 137 13.71 31.45 12.02
CA GLY A 137 14.83 30.98 12.79
C GLY A 137 16.12 31.74 12.51
N SER A 138 17.23 31.10 12.86
CA SER A 138 18.55 31.63 12.59
C SER A 138 19.58 30.56 12.28
N THR A 139 20.63 30.99 11.60
CA THR A 139 21.89 30.24 11.46
C THR A 139 22.60 30.07 12.81
N ALA A 140 23.66 29.25 12.84
CA ALA A 140 24.49 29.05 14.04
C ALA A 140 25.18 30.34 14.52
N ASP A 141 25.48 31.27 13.61
CA ASP A 141 26.04 32.59 13.91
C ASP A 141 24.96 33.68 14.16
N GLY A 142 23.69 33.29 14.30
CA GLY A 142 22.60 34.17 14.72
C GLY A 142 22.03 35.07 13.62
N ARG A 143 22.34 34.83 12.34
CA ARG A 143 21.74 35.57 11.22
C ARG A 143 20.30 35.07 10.98
N PRO A 144 19.33 35.97 10.76
CA PRO A 144 17.93 35.59 10.61
C PRO A 144 17.69 34.84 9.30
N THR A 145 16.94 33.75 9.36
CA THR A 145 16.53 32.95 8.21
C THR A 145 15.09 32.46 8.34
N PHE A 146 14.48 32.00 7.24
CA PHE A 146 13.12 31.45 7.27
C PHE A 146 12.89 30.38 6.20
N LEU A 147 11.87 29.54 6.40
CA LEU A 147 11.30 28.65 5.38
C LEU A 147 9.85 29.10 5.13
N GLY A 148 9.50 29.27 3.86
CA GLY A 148 8.10 29.24 3.40
C GLY A 148 7.82 27.85 2.85
N ILE A 149 6.86 27.15 3.43
CA ILE A 149 6.55 25.76 3.10
C ILE A 149 5.17 25.71 2.45
N GLU A 150 5.10 25.14 1.26
CA GLU A 150 3.86 24.74 0.59
C GLU A 150 3.67 23.23 0.75
N VAL A 151 2.48 22.82 1.18
CA VAL A 151 2.14 21.42 1.40
C VAL A 151 1.16 20.97 0.33
N LYS A 152 1.47 19.86 -0.33
CA LYS A 152 0.58 19.20 -1.29
C LYS A 152 0.34 17.77 -0.87
N TYR A 153 -0.90 17.29 -0.99
CA TYR A 153 -1.18 15.87 -0.80
C TYR A 153 -1.58 15.21 -2.12
N HIS A 154 -2.74 15.60 -2.66
CA HIS A 154 -3.29 15.04 -3.91
C HIS A 154 -3.44 16.09 -5.02
N GLU A 155 -3.27 17.36 -4.67
CA GLU A 155 -3.37 18.48 -5.59
C GLU A 155 -2.29 18.38 -6.70
N ASP A 156 -2.65 18.77 -7.92
CA ASP A 156 -1.87 18.49 -9.14
C ASP A 156 -1.16 19.72 -9.74
N LEU A 157 -1.20 20.88 -9.06
CA LEU A 157 -0.65 22.16 -9.53
C LEU A 157 -1.26 22.69 -10.85
N HIS A 158 -2.37 22.11 -11.34
CA HIS A 158 -3.08 22.55 -12.55
C HIS A 158 -4.27 23.48 -12.25
N GLY A 159 -4.26 24.10 -11.06
CA GLY A 159 -5.23 25.11 -10.67
C GLY A 159 -5.27 26.28 -11.65
N LYS A 160 -6.38 27.04 -11.60
CA LYS A 160 -6.52 28.25 -12.41
C LYS A 160 -5.39 29.24 -12.07
N PRO A 161 -4.53 29.62 -13.04
CA PRO A 161 -3.42 30.53 -12.78
C PRO A 161 -3.91 31.87 -12.25
N ALA A 162 -3.14 32.49 -11.35
CA ALA A 162 -3.42 33.85 -10.94
C ALA A 162 -3.10 34.85 -12.06
N ARG A 163 -3.63 36.06 -11.90
CA ARG A 163 -3.29 37.17 -12.77
C ARG A 163 -1.86 37.62 -12.48
N ILE A 164 -0.98 37.43 -13.46
CA ILE A 164 0.41 37.91 -13.39
C ILE A 164 0.45 39.42 -13.56
N THR A 165 1.23 40.09 -12.69
CA THR A 165 1.39 41.55 -12.66
C THR A 165 2.81 41.95 -13.05
N SER A 166 3.06 43.24 -13.30
CA SER A 166 4.42 43.74 -13.55
C SER A 166 5.38 43.41 -12.40
N ARG A 167 4.89 43.44 -11.16
CA ARG A 167 5.67 43.10 -9.98
C ARG A 167 6.18 41.66 -10.01
N HIS A 168 5.35 40.71 -10.46
CA HIS A 168 5.79 39.32 -10.64
C HIS A 168 6.89 39.22 -11.69
N CYS A 169 6.74 39.89 -12.83
CA CYS A 169 7.74 39.89 -13.90
C CYS A 169 9.08 40.50 -13.44
N GLU A 170 9.03 41.59 -12.66
CA GLU A 170 10.21 42.22 -12.06
C GLU A 170 10.95 41.25 -11.13
N LEU A 171 10.23 40.66 -10.17
CA LEU A 171 10.80 39.71 -9.21
C LEU A 171 11.34 38.46 -9.91
N ALA A 172 10.63 37.93 -10.90
CA ALA A 172 11.07 36.76 -11.66
C ALA A 172 12.30 37.08 -12.50
N SER A 173 12.38 38.28 -13.07
CA SER A 173 13.57 38.68 -13.83
C SER A 173 14.81 38.82 -12.95
N GLU A 174 14.63 39.33 -11.73
CA GLU A 174 15.69 39.41 -10.72
C GLU A 174 16.13 38.02 -10.27
N LEU A 175 15.18 37.16 -9.91
CA LEU A 175 15.45 35.82 -9.40
C LEU A 175 16.12 34.92 -10.45
N LEU A 176 15.60 34.92 -11.69
CA LEU A 176 16.06 34.04 -12.76
C LEU A 176 17.23 34.63 -13.57
N GLY A 177 17.62 35.88 -13.32
CA GLY A 177 18.73 36.54 -14.01
C GLY A 177 18.51 36.75 -15.51
N ARG A 178 17.26 36.78 -15.98
CA ARG A 178 16.89 36.99 -17.39
C ARG A 178 15.61 37.81 -17.50
N GLY A 179 15.33 38.41 -18.65
CA GLY A 179 14.03 39.07 -18.88
C GLY A 179 12.88 38.06 -18.81
N VAL A 180 11.93 38.29 -17.90
CA VAL A 180 10.71 37.49 -17.73
C VAL A 180 9.49 38.39 -17.95
N THR A 181 8.53 37.91 -18.74
CA THR A 181 7.25 38.60 -19.00
C THR A 181 6.09 37.76 -18.48
N ALA A 182 4.86 38.30 -18.51
CA ALA A 182 3.67 37.59 -18.04
C ALA A 182 3.32 36.33 -18.87
N ASP A 183 3.92 36.20 -20.06
CA ASP A 183 3.74 35.07 -20.97
C ASP A 183 4.79 33.97 -20.82
N ASP A 184 5.73 34.14 -19.88
CA ASP A 184 6.77 33.16 -19.62
C ASP A 184 6.19 31.80 -19.18
N PRO A 185 6.77 30.67 -19.64
CA PRO A 185 6.33 29.33 -19.21
C PRO A 185 6.35 29.10 -17.70
N CYS A 186 7.18 29.80 -16.92
CA CYS A 186 7.17 29.69 -15.46
C CYS A 186 5.83 30.14 -14.84
N PHE A 187 5.08 31.03 -15.52
CA PHE A 187 3.75 31.45 -15.13
C PHE A 187 2.63 30.64 -15.79
N ARG A 188 2.90 29.37 -16.13
CA ARG A 188 1.91 28.42 -16.65
C ARG A 188 1.89 27.17 -15.78
N PRO A 189 0.74 26.49 -15.62
CA PRO A 189 0.71 25.21 -14.94
C PRO A 189 1.64 24.18 -15.59
N PRO A 190 2.27 23.30 -14.80
CA PRO A 190 2.20 23.20 -13.34
C PRO A 190 3.16 24.14 -12.57
N GLN A 191 3.89 25.03 -13.26
CA GLN A 191 4.96 25.85 -12.67
C GLN A 191 4.49 27.13 -11.99
N GLU A 192 3.32 27.65 -12.37
CA GLU A 192 2.85 28.99 -11.95
C GLU A 192 2.82 29.17 -10.43
N GLN A 193 2.24 28.21 -9.71
CA GLN A 193 2.13 28.31 -8.26
C GLN A 193 3.52 28.29 -7.59
N LEU A 194 4.35 27.30 -7.94
CA LEU A 194 5.70 27.17 -7.39
C LEU A 194 6.56 28.42 -7.67
N THR A 195 6.41 28.98 -8.87
CA THR A 195 7.07 30.23 -9.24
C THR A 195 6.65 31.35 -8.30
N ARG A 196 5.34 31.57 -8.10
CA ARG A 196 4.84 32.65 -7.23
C ARG A 196 5.27 32.49 -5.78
N ASP A 197 5.23 31.28 -5.24
CA ASP A 197 5.64 31.03 -3.85
C ASP A 197 7.15 31.27 -3.68
N ARG A 198 7.95 30.86 -4.67
CA ARG A 198 9.38 31.16 -4.71
C ARG A 198 9.67 32.66 -4.84
N LEU A 199 8.88 33.40 -5.63
CA LEU A 199 8.96 34.87 -5.71
C LEU A 199 8.60 35.54 -4.39
N LEU A 200 7.62 35.00 -3.66
CA LEU A 200 7.28 35.49 -2.33
C LEU A 200 8.44 35.31 -1.36
N VAL A 201 9.10 34.15 -1.35
CA VAL A 201 10.33 33.93 -0.56
C VAL A 201 11.43 34.93 -0.95
N HIS A 202 11.66 35.15 -2.25
CA HIS A 202 12.67 36.11 -2.73
C HIS A 202 12.39 37.54 -2.25
N ALA A 203 11.15 38.00 -2.43
CA ALA A 203 10.76 39.35 -2.05
C ALA A 203 10.74 39.53 -0.52
N HIS A 204 10.28 38.54 0.23
CA HIS A 204 10.24 38.54 1.69
C HIS A 204 11.64 38.64 2.30
N ALA A 205 12.59 37.81 1.82
CA ALA A 205 13.96 37.84 2.32
C ALA A 205 14.60 39.23 2.16
N ARG A 206 14.38 39.86 1.00
CA ARG A 206 14.91 41.19 0.69
C ARG A 206 14.23 42.30 1.49
N ALA A 207 12.89 42.28 1.57
CA ALA A 207 12.12 43.36 2.20
C ALA A 207 12.39 43.46 3.71
N ASP A 208 12.56 42.31 4.37
CA ASP A 208 12.67 42.24 5.83
C ASP A 208 14.09 41.90 6.31
N GLY A 209 15.07 41.82 5.40
CA GLY A 209 16.50 41.73 5.75
C GLY A 209 16.96 40.36 6.25
N PHE A 210 16.30 39.28 5.81
CA PHE A 210 16.74 37.92 6.12
C PHE A 210 18.03 37.59 5.37
N ALA A 211 18.95 36.89 6.03
CA ALA A 211 20.18 36.43 5.40
C ALA A 211 19.91 35.37 4.33
N ARG A 212 18.87 34.54 4.52
CA ARG A 212 18.40 33.54 3.56
C ARG A 212 16.96 33.14 3.84
N GLY A 213 16.21 32.90 2.78
CA GLY A 213 14.91 32.23 2.81
C GLY A 213 14.92 31.02 1.89
N TRP A 214 14.18 29.98 2.25
CA TRP A 214 13.94 28.82 1.39
C TRP A 214 12.45 28.66 1.11
N PHE A 215 12.13 28.28 -0.12
CA PHE A 215 10.85 27.73 -0.49
C PHE A 215 10.93 26.21 -0.40
N VAL A 216 10.10 25.59 0.44
CA VAL A 216 10.01 24.14 0.58
C VAL A 216 8.70 23.65 0.01
N LEU A 217 8.75 22.73 -0.95
CA LEU A 217 7.59 21.98 -1.39
C LEU A 217 7.57 20.62 -0.67
N LEU A 218 6.59 20.42 0.22
CA LEU A 218 6.36 19.17 0.93
C LEU A 218 5.23 18.40 0.24
N ALA A 219 5.55 17.23 -0.34
CA ALA A 219 4.56 16.38 -1.01
C ALA A 219 4.94 14.89 -0.89
N PRO A 220 3.98 13.95 -0.90
CA PRO A 220 4.33 12.53 -0.93
C PRO A 220 4.99 12.16 -2.27
N GLU A 221 5.91 11.19 -2.25
CA GLU A 221 6.63 10.74 -3.46
C GLU A 221 5.65 10.28 -4.57
N SER A 222 4.51 9.73 -4.18
CA SER A 222 3.45 9.28 -5.09
C SER A 222 2.70 10.41 -5.81
N ASN A 223 2.94 11.69 -5.46
CA ASN A 223 2.35 12.83 -6.18
C ASN A 223 3.17 13.14 -7.44
N GLU A 224 2.86 12.44 -8.53
CA GLU A 224 3.55 12.55 -9.81
C GLU A 224 3.51 13.97 -10.42
N ALA A 225 2.45 14.74 -10.16
CA ALA A 225 2.34 16.10 -10.64
C ALA A 225 3.35 17.03 -9.97
N CYS A 226 3.51 16.93 -8.65
CA CYS A 226 4.55 17.65 -7.91
C CYS A 226 5.95 17.18 -8.34
N LYS A 227 6.16 15.86 -8.48
CA LYS A 227 7.42 15.27 -8.93
C LYS A 227 7.88 15.82 -10.29
N ALA A 228 6.96 15.92 -11.25
CA ALA A 228 7.25 16.49 -12.56
C ALA A 228 7.56 18.00 -12.47
N ALA A 229 6.86 18.74 -11.61
CA ALA A 229 7.06 20.18 -11.46
C ALA A 229 8.41 20.53 -10.80
N ILE A 230 8.86 19.74 -9.83
CA ILE A 230 10.14 19.88 -9.11
C ILE A 230 11.34 19.88 -10.07
N ALA A 231 11.27 19.15 -11.19
CA ALA A 231 12.36 19.05 -12.15
C ALA A 231 12.86 20.41 -12.66
N ALA A 232 12.00 21.44 -12.70
CA ALA A 232 12.36 22.79 -13.14
C ALA A 232 13.15 23.60 -12.10
N TRP A 233 13.21 23.14 -10.85
CA TRP A 233 13.78 23.87 -9.70
C TRP A 233 14.96 23.16 -9.04
N GLN A 234 15.42 22.04 -9.58
CA GLN A 234 16.48 21.21 -8.96
C GLN A 234 17.80 21.97 -8.73
N ASP A 235 18.08 22.97 -9.57
CA ASP A 235 19.31 23.78 -9.49
C ASP A 235 19.12 25.11 -8.70
N ASP A 236 17.91 25.42 -8.21
CA ASP A 236 17.67 26.64 -7.42
C ASP A 236 18.06 26.41 -5.94
N PRO A 237 19.10 27.10 -5.42
CA PRO A 237 19.58 26.89 -4.06
C PRO A 237 18.61 27.40 -2.97
N GLY A 238 17.57 28.13 -3.34
CA GLY A 238 16.47 28.57 -2.46
C GLY A 238 15.21 27.72 -2.60
N PHE A 239 15.22 26.67 -3.42
CA PHE A 239 14.13 25.70 -3.54
C PHE A 239 14.55 24.38 -2.87
N ILE A 240 13.67 23.80 -2.07
CA ILE A 240 13.86 22.48 -1.46
C ILE A 240 12.64 21.62 -1.77
N ALA A 241 12.86 20.50 -2.47
CA ALA A 241 11.88 19.43 -2.54
C ALA A 241 12.06 18.51 -1.33
N LEU A 242 11.03 18.36 -0.52
CA LEU A 242 11.02 17.43 0.61
C LEU A 242 9.86 16.45 0.43
N THR A 243 10.16 15.16 0.40
CA THR A 243 9.08 14.17 0.35
C THR A 243 8.43 14.02 1.73
N LEU A 244 7.14 13.66 1.77
CA LEU A 244 6.48 13.36 3.05
C LEU A 244 7.14 12.16 3.72
N GLU A 245 7.64 11.21 2.94
CA GLU A 245 8.44 10.07 3.36
C GLU A 245 9.72 10.53 4.10
N ASP A 246 10.57 11.32 3.44
CA ASP A 246 11.81 11.84 4.03
C ASP A 246 11.52 12.68 5.28
N PHE A 247 10.46 13.47 5.26
CA PHE A 247 10.02 14.23 6.43
C PHE A 247 9.64 13.29 7.59
N THR A 248 8.86 12.23 7.34
CA THR A 248 8.51 11.25 8.38
C THR A 248 9.73 10.48 8.90
N ASP A 249 10.72 10.22 8.06
CA ASP A 249 11.96 9.58 8.48
C ASP A 249 12.81 10.50 9.38
N LEU A 250 12.82 11.81 9.09
CA LEU A 250 13.42 12.82 9.98
C LEU A 250 12.64 12.95 11.29
N LEU A 251 11.31 12.85 11.26
CA LEU A 251 10.49 12.84 12.48
C LEU A 251 10.84 11.65 13.37
N ASP A 252 10.94 10.43 12.82
CA ASP A 252 11.30 9.25 13.59
C ASP A 252 12.68 9.36 14.25
N GLN A 253 13.62 10.05 13.59
CA GLN A 253 14.97 10.25 14.11
C GLN A 253 15.04 11.26 15.26
N HIS A 254 14.14 12.25 15.27
CA HIS A 254 14.27 13.43 16.14
C HIS A 254 13.09 13.67 17.09
N VAL A 255 11.96 13.00 16.90
CA VAL A 255 10.72 13.21 17.66
C VAL A 255 10.32 11.93 18.39
N ALA A 256 10.52 11.94 19.72
CA ALA A 256 10.08 10.84 20.59
C ALA A 256 8.60 11.02 21.00
N ALA A 257 7.68 10.84 20.04
CA ALA A 257 6.23 10.89 20.27
C ALA A 257 5.48 9.92 19.34
N GLU A 258 4.19 9.68 19.59
CA GLU A 258 3.36 8.78 18.79
C GLU A 258 2.80 9.43 17.51
N TRP A 259 2.68 10.77 17.47
CA TRP A 259 2.04 11.46 16.34
C TRP A 259 2.76 11.29 15.00
N PRO A 260 4.11 11.16 14.89
CA PRO A 260 4.77 10.86 13.62
C PRO A 260 4.32 9.51 13.03
N ARG A 261 4.09 8.51 13.89
CA ARG A 261 3.55 7.22 13.47
C ARG A 261 2.13 7.35 12.93
N ALA A 262 1.28 8.12 13.61
CA ALA A 262 -0.09 8.39 13.14
C ALA A 262 -0.10 9.16 11.81
N LEU A 263 0.86 10.07 11.61
CA LEU A 263 1.06 10.79 10.34
C LEU A 263 1.39 9.79 9.21
N ARG A 264 2.39 8.92 9.43
CA ARG A 264 2.78 7.90 8.44
C ARG A 264 1.65 6.92 8.14
N GLU A 265 0.98 6.40 9.17
CA GLU A 265 -0.14 5.46 9.00
C GLU A 265 -1.22 6.06 8.10
N ARG A 266 -1.59 7.31 8.36
CA ARG A 266 -2.67 7.99 7.65
C ARG A 266 -2.31 8.37 6.22
N TYR A 267 -1.15 8.98 6.02
CA TYR A 267 -0.84 9.63 4.74
C TYR A 267 -0.02 8.76 3.79
N LEU A 268 0.73 7.77 4.31
CA LEU A 268 1.65 6.93 3.54
C LEU A 268 1.25 5.44 3.55
N ASP A 269 0.94 4.86 4.71
CA ASP A 269 0.69 3.41 4.82
C ASP A 269 -0.70 3.01 4.33
N ALA A 270 -1.75 3.74 4.69
CA ALA A 270 -3.12 3.43 4.27
C ALA A 270 -3.29 3.41 2.73
N PRO A 271 -2.72 4.37 1.95
CA PRO A 271 -2.68 4.25 0.49
C PRO A 271 -1.99 2.97 0.00
N ARG A 272 -0.81 2.64 0.53
CA ARG A 272 -0.04 1.44 0.15
C ARG A 272 -0.80 0.15 0.46
N GLN A 273 -1.52 0.09 1.58
CA GLN A 273 -2.31 -1.07 1.97
C GLN A 273 -3.50 -1.31 1.04
N ILE A 274 -4.17 -0.25 0.55
CA ILE A 274 -5.21 -0.39 -0.47
C ILE A 274 -4.63 -0.88 -1.79
N ASP A 275 -3.50 -0.34 -2.22
CA ASP A 275 -2.89 -0.77 -3.47
C ASP A 275 -2.55 -2.27 -3.40
N ALA A 276 -2.02 -2.74 -2.26
CA ALA A 276 -1.80 -4.16 -2.02
C ALA A 276 -3.11 -4.98 -1.99
N HIS A 277 -4.18 -4.45 -1.38
CA HIS A 277 -5.50 -5.09 -1.36
C HIS A 277 -6.08 -5.24 -2.79
N LEU A 278 -6.09 -4.15 -3.57
CA LEU A 278 -6.59 -4.15 -4.95
C LEU A 278 -5.75 -5.04 -5.89
N GLN A 279 -4.43 -5.04 -5.70
CA GLN A 279 -3.54 -5.95 -6.44
C GLN A 279 -3.85 -7.41 -6.15
N ARG A 280 -4.18 -7.77 -4.89
CA ARG A 280 -4.58 -9.12 -4.50
C ARG A 280 -5.93 -9.52 -5.08
N GLU A 281 -6.93 -8.65 -5.02
CA GLU A 281 -8.25 -8.86 -5.66
C GLU A 281 -8.11 -9.07 -7.18
N HIS A 282 -7.35 -8.21 -7.86
CA HIS A 282 -7.10 -8.36 -9.29
C HIS A 282 -6.35 -9.68 -9.60
N HIS A 283 -5.33 -10.02 -8.81
CA HIS A 283 -4.59 -11.26 -8.95
C HIS A 283 -5.51 -12.48 -8.84
N LEU A 284 -6.37 -12.54 -7.80
CA LEU A 284 -7.31 -13.64 -7.57
C LEU A 284 -8.37 -13.72 -8.67
N SER A 285 -8.85 -12.57 -9.18
CA SER A 285 -9.76 -12.52 -10.33
C SER A 285 -9.13 -13.13 -11.60
N GLU A 286 -7.86 -12.82 -11.89
CA GLU A 286 -7.14 -13.42 -13.02
C GLU A 286 -6.94 -14.92 -12.83
N VAL A 287 -6.52 -15.37 -11.64
CA VAL A 287 -6.39 -16.80 -11.32
C VAL A 287 -7.73 -17.52 -11.52
N THR A 288 -8.82 -16.95 -11.05
CA THR A 288 -10.18 -17.50 -11.19
C THR A 288 -10.59 -17.59 -12.66
N THR A 289 -10.27 -16.57 -13.45
CA THR A 289 -10.52 -16.57 -14.90
C THR A 289 -9.78 -17.72 -15.59
N TRP A 290 -8.50 -17.94 -15.27
CA TRP A 290 -7.75 -19.07 -15.82
C TRP A 290 -8.26 -20.41 -15.30
N ALA A 291 -8.70 -20.51 -14.04
CA ALA A 291 -9.32 -21.72 -13.50
C ALA A 291 -10.58 -22.11 -14.27
N ALA A 292 -11.45 -21.13 -14.59
CA ALA A 292 -12.63 -21.35 -15.42
C ALA A 292 -12.25 -21.88 -16.82
N ARG A 293 -11.25 -21.25 -17.44
CA ARG A 293 -10.78 -21.67 -18.77
C ARG A 293 -10.14 -23.06 -18.78
N ILE A 294 -9.39 -23.43 -17.75
CA ILE A 294 -8.87 -24.80 -17.60
C ILE A 294 -10.02 -25.79 -17.53
N ARG A 295 -11.03 -25.51 -16.69
CA ARG A 295 -12.20 -26.37 -16.55
C ARG A 295 -12.98 -26.50 -17.87
N ASP A 296 -13.12 -25.42 -18.63
CA ASP A 296 -13.95 -25.42 -19.83
C ASP A 296 -13.21 -25.93 -21.08
N GLU A 297 -11.91 -25.62 -21.23
CA GLU A 297 -11.12 -25.91 -22.44
C GLU A 297 -10.20 -27.14 -22.30
N LEU A 298 -9.75 -27.47 -21.08
CA LEU A 298 -8.79 -28.56 -20.83
C LEU A 298 -9.40 -29.75 -20.07
N SER A 299 -10.72 -29.77 -19.86
CA SER A 299 -11.39 -30.93 -19.24
C SER A 299 -11.11 -32.22 -20.01
N GLY A 300 -10.65 -33.25 -19.30
CA GLY A 300 -10.30 -34.55 -19.87
C GLY A 300 -8.97 -34.60 -20.64
N ILE A 301 -8.31 -33.47 -20.88
CA ILE A 301 -6.99 -33.44 -21.50
C ILE A 301 -5.97 -34.02 -20.52
N GLY A 302 -5.16 -34.97 -21.00
CA GLY A 302 -4.19 -35.67 -20.15
C GLY A 302 -4.81 -36.66 -19.18
N ALA A 303 -6.06 -37.07 -19.36
CA ALA A 303 -6.66 -38.16 -18.59
C ALA A 303 -5.76 -39.41 -18.60
N GLY A 304 -5.43 -39.92 -17.42
CA GLY A 304 -4.51 -41.05 -17.25
C GLY A 304 -3.01 -40.71 -17.34
N CYS A 305 -2.65 -39.46 -17.64
CA CYS A 305 -1.29 -38.95 -17.53
C CYS A 305 -1.08 -38.29 -16.15
N PRO A 306 0.13 -38.34 -15.58
CA PRO A 306 0.44 -37.65 -14.33
C PRO A 306 0.69 -36.17 -14.60
N VAL A 307 -0.37 -35.44 -14.96
CA VAL A 307 -0.32 -34.00 -15.26
C VAL A 307 -1.32 -33.23 -14.42
N TYR A 308 -0.95 -32.02 -14.04
CA TYR A 308 -1.83 -31.04 -13.42
C TYR A 308 -1.72 -29.70 -14.15
N PHE A 309 -2.88 -29.09 -14.41
CA PHE A 309 -2.98 -27.75 -14.96
C PHE A 309 -3.29 -26.78 -13.83
N ARG A 310 -2.29 -26.00 -13.41
CA ARG A 310 -2.41 -25.02 -12.34
C ARG A 310 -2.84 -23.66 -12.90
N PRO A 311 -3.93 -23.04 -12.41
CA PRO A 311 -4.24 -21.66 -12.74
C PRO A 311 -3.23 -20.69 -12.11
N SER A 312 -2.88 -19.63 -12.83
CA SER A 312 -2.06 -18.52 -12.31
C SER A 312 -2.62 -17.20 -12.82
N SER A 313 -2.20 -16.06 -12.25
CA SER A 313 -2.64 -14.74 -12.73
C SER A 313 -2.14 -14.39 -14.13
N ASN A 314 -1.31 -15.23 -14.75
CA ASN A 314 -0.64 -14.94 -16.02
C ASN A 314 -0.80 -16.05 -17.07
N GLY A 315 -1.68 -17.02 -16.86
CA GLY A 315 -1.83 -18.19 -17.71
C GLY A 315 -2.01 -19.47 -16.91
N VAL A 316 -1.68 -20.59 -17.54
CA VAL A 316 -1.73 -21.93 -16.95
C VAL A 316 -0.32 -22.47 -16.83
N ALA A 317 -0.02 -23.15 -15.72
CA ALA A 317 1.16 -24.00 -15.64
C ALA A 317 0.79 -25.45 -15.93
N MET A 318 1.56 -26.11 -16.81
CA MET A 318 1.46 -27.55 -17.06
C MET A 318 2.54 -28.24 -16.23
N ILE A 319 2.13 -29.03 -15.25
CA ILE A 319 3.02 -29.57 -14.22
C ILE A 319 2.92 -31.09 -14.15
N SER A 320 4.09 -31.72 -14.05
CA SER A 320 4.24 -33.15 -13.85
C SER A 320 3.91 -33.54 -12.42
N LEU A 321 3.06 -34.55 -12.29
CA LEU A 321 2.81 -35.28 -11.06
C LEU A 321 3.55 -36.62 -11.05
N ASP A 322 4.43 -36.87 -12.03
CA ASP A 322 5.19 -38.12 -12.10
C ASP A 322 6.15 -38.19 -10.90
N PRO A 323 6.19 -39.30 -10.14
CA PRO A 323 7.06 -39.44 -8.97
C PRO A 323 8.56 -39.26 -9.26
N GLN A 324 9.00 -39.42 -10.51
CA GLN A 324 10.40 -39.20 -10.95
C GLN A 324 10.68 -37.75 -11.36
N ARG A 325 9.63 -36.97 -11.60
CA ARG A 325 9.66 -35.58 -12.07
C ARG A 325 8.66 -34.69 -11.31
N PRO A 326 8.52 -34.80 -9.98
CA PRO A 326 7.44 -34.13 -9.27
C PRO A 326 7.58 -32.61 -9.36
N GLN A 327 6.48 -31.93 -9.64
CA GLN A 327 6.39 -30.47 -9.75
C GLN A 327 7.35 -29.88 -10.83
N LEU A 328 7.77 -30.68 -11.82
CA LEU A 328 8.47 -30.17 -13.01
C LEU A 328 7.44 -29.70 -14.04
N GLY A 329 7.60 -28.50 -14.58
CA GLY A 329 6.64 -27.97 -15.53
C GLY A 329 7.04 -26.62 -16.08
N GLU A 330 6.14 -26.06 -16.89
CA GLU A 330 6.28 -24.73 -17.49
C GLU A 330 5.03 -23.90 -17.18
N GLY A 331 5.26 -22.63 -16.85
CA GLY A 331 4.22 -21.66 -16.50
C GLY A 331 3.86 -20.70 -17.63
N GLY A 332 2.84 -19.87 -17.42
CA GLY A 332 2.51 -18.77 -18.34
C GLY A 332 2.00 -19.21 -19.72
N LEU A 333 1.51 -20.44 -19.84
CA LEU A 333 0.92 -20.94 -21.09
C LEU A 333 -0.47 -20.31 -21.27
N ARG A 334 -0.66 -19.56 -22.36
CA ARG A 334 -1.91 -18.79 -22.60
C ARG A 334 -2.81 -19.36 -23.70
N ASP A 335 -2.27 -20.17 -24.60
CA ASP A 335 -2.99 -20.77 -25.72
C ASP A 335 -3.48 -22.19 -25.36
N LEU A 336 -4.65 -22.27 -24.72
CA LEU A 336 -5.20 -23.54 -24.25
C LEU A 336 -5.62 -24.47 -25.40
N ARG A 337 -5.98 -23.90 -26.56
CA ARG A 337 -6.28 -24.71 -27.76
C ARG A 337 -5.03 -25.43 -28.24
N ARG A 338 -3.89 -24.75 -28.27
CA ARG A 338 -2.61 -25.40 -28.57
C ARG A 338 -2.26 -26.46 -27.54
N ILE A 339 -2.49 -26.22 -26.25
CA ILE A 339 -2.28 -27.21 -25.20
C ILE A 339 -3.11 -28.47 -25.50
N ALA A 340 -4.41 -28.32 -25.75
CA ALA A 340 -5.31 -29.44 -26.02
C ALA A 340 -4.91 -30.22 -27.29
N GLN A 341 -4.53 -29.53 -28.37
CA GLN A 341 -4.19 -30.15 -29.65
C GLN A 341 -2.82 -30.84 -29.66
N ALA A 342 -1.84 -30.28 -28.93
CA ALA A 342 -0.46 -30.76 -28.94
C ALA A 342 -0.02 -31.37 -27.60
N PHE A 343 -0.98 -31.79 -26.76
CA PHE A 343 -0.75 -32.21 -25.38
C PHE A 343 0.42 -33.20 -25.23
N PRO A 344 0.50 -34.34 -25.96
CA PRO A 344 1.56 -35.31 -25.74
C PRO A 344 2.97 -34.73 -25.94
N ALA A 345 3.15 -33.88 -26.95
CA ALA A 345 4.44 -33.26 -27.26
C ALA A 345 4.82 -32.20 -26.22
N LEU A 346 3.85 -31.40 -25.77
CA LEU A 346 4.07 -30.37 -24.76
C LEU A 346 4.32 -30.98 -23.38
N PHE A 347 3.57 -32.03 -23.00
CA PHE A 347 3.79 -32.77 -21.76
C PHE A 347 5.18 -33.39 -21.73
N GLU A 348 5.58 -34.10 -22.79
CA GLU A 348 6.94 -34.65 -22.89
C GLU A 348 8.02 -33.56 -22.78
N HIS A 349 7.80 -32.41 -23.43
CA HIS A 349 8.76 -31.31 -23.41
C HIS A 349 8.88 -30.62 -22.06
N TYR A 350 7.76 -30.25 -21.43
CA TYR A 350 7.75 -29.43 -20.22
C TYR A 350 7.76 -30.23 -18.92
N CYS A 351 7.15 -31.41 -18.92
CA CYS A 351 6.91 -32.20 -17.70
C CYS A 351 7.90 -33.36 -17.54
N MET A 352 8.53 -33.83 -18.62
CA MET A 352 9.40 -35.03 -18.59
C MET A 352 10.87 -34.73 -18.89
N ARG A 353 11.17 -33.65 -19.61
CA ARG A 353 12.54 -33.24 -19.97
C ARG A 353 13.03 -32.10 -19.08
N GLY A 354 14.30 -32.18 -18.68
CA GLY A 354 14.96 -31.16 -17.85
C GLY A 354 15.36 -31.67 -16.46
N PRO A 355 16.09 -30.84 -15.69
CA PRO A 355 16.57 -31.22 -14.37
C PRO A 355 15.42 -31.19 -13.35
N ALA A 356 14.94 -32.37 -12.94
CA ALA A 356 13.99 -32.48 -11.83
C ALA A 356 14.70 -32.37 -10.48
N ARG A 357 13.98 -31.83 -9.47
CA ARG A 357 14.43 -31.77 -8.08
C ARG A 357 13.40 -32.48 -7.19
N PRO A 358 13.47 -33.82 -7.06
CA PRO A 358 12.52 -34.60 -6.27
C PRO A 358 12.81 -34.45 -4.78
N THR A 359 12.52 -33.29 -4.22
CA THR A 359 12.56 -33.09 -2.77
C THR A 359 11.39 -33.83 -2.11
N PRO A 360 11.50 -34.27 -0.85
CA PRO A 360 10.39 -34.93 -0.15
C PRO A 360 9.09 -34.14 -0.19
N GLU A 361 9.19 -32.81 -0.10
CA GLU A 361 8.06 -31.87 -0.16
C GLU A 361 7.37 -31.89 -1.53
N LYS A 362 8.14 -31.81 -2.63
CA LYS A 362 7.59 -31.89 -4.00
C LYS A 362 6.98 -33.26 -4.28
N CYS A 363 7.63 -34.33 -3.82
CA CYS A 363 7.08 -35.68 -3.93
C CYS A 363 5.74 -35.80 -3.19
N LEU A 364 5.66 -35.31 -1.95
CA LEU A 364 4.42 -35.30 -1.16
C LEU A 364 3.32 -34.48 -1.84
N GLN A 365 3.65 -33.27 -2.32
CA GLN A 365 2.72 -32.39 -3.03
C GLN A 365 2.17 -33.08 -4.28
N SER A 366 3.03 -33.62 -5.15
CA SER A 366 2.60 -34.34 -6.35
C SER A 366 1.76 -35.58 -6.01
N TRP A 367 2.11 -36.32 -4.94
CA TRP A 367 1.35 -37.50 -4.51
C TRP A 367 -0.06 -37.14 -4.01
N LEU A 368 -0.19 -36.08 -3.18
CA LEU A 368 -1.46 -35.56 -2.70
C LEU A 368 -2.34 -35.08 -3.86
N ILE A 369 -1.78 -34.28 -4.77
CA ILE A 369 -2.52 -33.73 -5.92
C ILE A 369 -2.95 -34.85 -6.88
N ALA A 370 -2.06 -35.77 -7.23
CA ALA A 370 -2.41 -36.91 -8.10
C ALA A 370 -3.53 -37.76 -7.47
N GLY A 371 -3.43 -38.02 -6.17
CA GLY A 371 -4.43 -38.75 -5.41
C GLY A 371 -5.79 -38.05 -5.40
N ALA A 372 -5.80 -36.72 -5.26
CA ALA A 372 -7.00 -35.90 -5.28
C ALA A 372 -7.65 -35.87 -6.67
N LEU A 373 -6.89 -35.58 -7.73
CA LEU A 373 -7.43 -35.51 -9.09
C LEU A 373 -8.04 -36.84 -9.56
N ALA A 374 -7.46 -37.97 -9.15
CA ALA A 374 -8.02 -39.30 -9.43
C ALA A 374 -9.35 -39.60 -8.71
N ARG A 375 -9.72 -38.81 -7.70
CA ARG A 375 -10.85 -39.06 -6.78
C ARG A 375 -11.80 -37.87 -6.68
N GLY A 376 -12.00 -37.14 -7.77
CA GLY A 376 -12.90 -35.99 -7.79
C GLY A 376 -12.45 -34.89 -6.83
N ARG A 377 -11.14 -34.63 -6.78
CA ARG A 377 -10.46 -33.63 -5.92
C ARG A 377 -10.38 -33.96 -4.43
N ARG A 378 -10.82 -35.15 -3.98
CA ARG A 378 -10.76 -35.49 -2.55
C ARG A 378 -9.34 -35.79 -2.04
N LEU A 379 -8.88 -35.01 -1.07
CA LEU A 379 -7.63 -35.18 -0.34
C LEU A 379 -7.79 -36.21 0.79
N LEU A 380 -8.21 -37.43 0.45
CA LEU A 380 -8.50 -38.51 1.43
C LEU A 380 -7.45 -38.69 2.53
N PRO A 381 -6.13 -38.62 2.26
CA PRO A 381 -5.13 -38.83 3.31
C PRO A 381 -5.10 -37.74 4.39
N LEU A 382 -5.78 -36.61 4.17
CA LEU A 382 -5.86 -35.47 5.10
C LEU A 382 -7.25 -35.34 5.76
N GLU A 383 -8.22 -36.16 5.38
CA GLU A 383 -9.58 -36.09 5.91
C GLU A 383 -9.71 -36.67 7.32
N GLU A 384 -10.53 -36.05 8.16
CA GLU A 384 -10.98 -36.65 9.42
C GLU A 384 -12.35 -37.32 9.26
N LYS A 385 -12.69 -38.14 10.25
CA LYS A 385 -13.97 -38.84 10.25
C LYS A 385 -15.13 -37.84 10.27
N GLY A 386 -15.94 -37.84 9.21
CA GLY A 386 -17.09 -36.96 9.08
C GLY A 386 -16.79 -35.66 8.33
N GLU A 387 -15.61 -35.56 7.71
CA GLU A 387 -15.21 -34.43 6.88
C GLU A 387 -14.90 -34.86 5.44
N GLU A 388 -15.08 -33.94 4.51
CA GLU A 388 -14.62 -34.03 3.12
C GLU A 388 -13.66 -32.88 2.85
N LEU A 389 -12.50 -33.16 2.24
CA LEU A 389 -11.50 -32.16 1.90
C LEU A 389 -11.25 -32.13 0.39
N LEU A 390 -11.61 -31.02 -0.26
CA LEU A 390 -11.57 -30.86 -1.72
C LEU A 390 -10.42 -29.95 -2.13
N PHE A 391 -9.49 -30.49 -2.91
CA PHE A 391 -8.35 -29.76 -3.47
C PHE A 391 -8.79 -28.70 -4.49
N ILE A 392 -8.37 -27.45 -4.26
CA ILE A 392 -8.62 -26.32 -5.16
C ILE A 392 -7.42 -26.08 -6.07
N THR A 393 -6.30 -25.64 -5.50
CA THR A 393 -5.05 -25.38 -6.23
C THR A 393 -3.84 -25.50 -5.31
N ASP A 394 -2.65 -25.52 -5.89
CA ASP A 394 -1.36 -25.48 -5.21
C ASP A 394 -0.52 -24.28 -5.68
N GLU A 395 0.53 -23.97 -4.91
CA GLU A 395 1.47 -22.85 -5.12
C GLU A 395 0.79 -21.55 -5.60
N LEU A 396 -0.20 -21.08 -4.85
CA LEU A 396 -0.92 -19.85 -5.16
C LEU A 396 -0.19 -18.64 -4.55
N PRO A 397 0.50 -17.81 -5.36
CA PRO A 397 1.11 -16.59 -4.86
C PRO A 397 0.05 -15.53 -4.56
N LEU A 398 0.30 -14.70 -3.54
CA LEU A 398 -0.38 -13.44 -3.33
C LEU A 398 0.64 -12.30 -3.30
N PRO A 399 0.39 -11.20 -4.01
CA PRO A 399 1.16 -9.97 -3.85
C PRO A 399 1.18 -9.51 -2.39
N ALA A 400 2.37 -9.29 -1.83
CA ALA A 400 2.59 -8.72 -0.51
C ALA A 400 3.89 -7.89 -0.52
N MET A 401 4.11 -7.06 0.51
CA MET A 401 5.28 -6.18 0.63
C MET A 401 5.98 -6.38 1.99
N PRO A 402 7.31 -6.63 2.03
CA PRO A 402 8.20 -6.89 0.89
C PRO A 402 8.12 -8.36 0.42
N GLY A 403 7.71 -8.57 -0.84
CA GLY A 403 7.68 -9.90 -1.48
C GLY A 403 6.34 -10.63 -1.34
N GLY A 404 6.02 -11.49 -2.31
CA GLY A 404 4.78 -12.28 -2.29
C GLY A 404 4.84 -13.46 -1.33
N VAL A 405 3.69 -13.84 -0.76
CA VAL A 405 3.52 -15.08 0.01
C VAL A 405 2.90 -16.14 -0.89
N VAL A 406 3.24 -17.41 -0.70
CA VAL A 406 2.73 -18.51 -1.51
C VAL A 406 2.09 -19.54 -0.60
N CYS A 407 0.89 -19.99 -0.95
CA CYS A 407 0.23 -21.11 -0.29
C CYS A 407 0.57 -22.38 -1.02
N ASP A 408 1.13 -23.37 -0.31
CA ASP A 408 1.49 -24.66 -0.90
C ASP A 408 0.27 -25.39 -1.43
N LEU A 409 -0.79 -25.54 -0.64
CA LEU A 409 -2.05 -26.19 -1.04
C LEU A 409 -3.26 -25.47 -0.44
N LEU A 410 -4.25 -25.18 -1.29
CA LEU A 410 -5.55 -24.63 -0.89
C LEU A 410 -6.64 -25.68 -1.09
N ALA A 411 -7.48 -25.87 -0.09
CA ALA A 411 -8.60 -26.80 -0.12
C ALA A 411 -9.88 -26.21 0.48
N VAL A 412 -11.02 -26.83 0.19
CA VAL A 412 -12.30 -26.60 0.87
C VAL A 412 -12.58 -27.79 1.78
N GLN A 413 -12.77 -27.54 3.07
CA GLN A 413 -13.27 -28.51 4.03
C GLN A 413 -14.79 -28.40 4.12
N ARG A 414 -15.46 -29.55 4.08
CA ARG A 414 -16.90 -29.70 4.31
C ARG A 414 -17.11 -30.64 5.47
N SER A 415 -17.89 -30.20 6.45
CA SER A 415 -18.25 -31.02 7.61
C SER A 415 -19.71 -30.77 7.99
N THR A 416 -20.20 -31.55 8.94
CA THR A 416 -21.52 -31.29 9.55
C THR A 416 -21.60 -29.94 10.26
N ALA A 417 -20.46 -29.33 10.60
CA ALA A 417 -20.38 -28.04 11.28
C ALA A 417 -20.38 -26.84 10.33
N GLY A 418 -20.07 -27.04 9.04
CA GLY A 418 -19.99 -25.96 8.06
C GLY A 418 -18.99 -26.24 6.93
N CYS A 419 -18.71 -25.18 6.17
CA CYS A 419 -17.76 -25.19 5.06
C CYS A 419 -16.68 -24.14 5.33
N SER A 420 -15.41 -24.49 5.10
CA SER A 420 -14.28 -23.59 5.39
C SER A 420 -13.18 -23.76 4.36
N LEU A 421 -12.44 -22.70 4.06
CA LEU A 421 -11.18 -22.83 3.33
C LEU A 421 -10.12 -23.39 4.26
N MET A 422 -9.18 -24.13 3.70
CA MET A 422 -8.05 -24.68 4.42
C MET A 422 -6.76 -24.36 3.68
N VAL A 423 -5.88 -23.62 4.36
CA VAL A 423 -4.49 -23.41 3.94
C VAL A 423 -3.67 -24.56 4.49
N ILE A 424 -2.97 -25.27 3.61
CA ILE A 424 -2.17 -26.44 3.96
C ILE A 424 -0.73 -26.16 3.54
N GLU A 425 0.15 -26.09 4.53
CA GLU A 425 1.59 -25.84 4.35
C GLU A 425 2.37 -27.15 4.44
N LEU A 426 3.22 -27.42 3.46
CA LEU A 426 4.02 -28.64 3.37
C LEU A 426 5.46 -28.32 3.80
N LYS A 427 6.05 -29.19 4.63
CA LYS A 427 7.46 -29.06 5.00
C LYS A 427 8.18 -30.38 5.02
N SER A 428 9.42 -30.36 4.54
CA SER A 428 10.36 -31.48 4.65
C SER A 428 11.10 -31.56 5.99
N GLN A 429 11.02 -30.53 6.84
CA GLN A 429 11.70 -30.46 8.14
C GLN A 429 10.85 -29.73 9.20
N ARG A 430 11.08 -30.04 10.48
CA ARG A 430 10.34 -29.49 11.64
C ARG A 430 10.91 -28.14 12.14
N ALA A 431 10.94 -27.12 11.27
CA ALA A 431 11.38 -25.76 11.62
C ALA A 431 10.18 -24.86 11.98
N MET A 432 10.03 -24.46 13.25
CA MET A 432 8.73 -24.04 13.81
C MET A 432 8.35 -22.56 13.59
N THR A 433 9.25 -21.63 13.89
CA THR A 433 8.86 -20.21 14.06
C THR A 433 8.40 -19.60 12.74
N ARG A 434 9.19 -19.79 11.67
CA ARG A 434 8.83 -19.28 10.33
C ARG A 434 7.60 -19.98 9.73
N LEU A 435 7.34 -21.22 10.14
CA LEU A 435 6.23 -22.01 9.60
C LEU A 435 4.87 -21.55 10.14
N VAL A 436 4.80 -21.30 11.45
CA VAL A 436 3.59 -20.76 12.09
C VAL A 436 3.27 -19.37 11.54
N GLU A 437 4.30 -18.52 11.35
CA GLU A 437 4.17 -17.20 10.73
C GLU A 437 3.63 -17.29 9.30
N GLN A 438 4.14 -18.22 8.48
CA GLN A 438 3.70 -18.43 7.10
C GLN A 438 2.23 -18.86 7.00
N VAL A 439 1.85 -19.94 7.70
CA VAL A 439 0.48 -20.48 7.61
C VAL A 439 -0.55 -19.52 8.20
N THR A 440 -0.19 -18.83 9.30
CA THR A 440 -1.08 -17.85 9.94
C THR A 440 -1.20 -16.58 9.10
N GLY A 441 -0.08 -16.11 8.55
CA GLY A 441 -0.05 -14.94 7.67
C GLY A 441 -0.90 -15.16 6.42
N TYR A 442 -0.73 -16.29 5.73
CA TYR A 442 -1.53 -16.57 4.52
C TYR A 442 -3.02 -16.77 4.85
N ALA A 443 -3.36 -17.49 5.92
CA ALA A 443 -4.75 -17.67 6.34
C ALA A 443 -5.45 -16.33 6.64
N ALA A 444 -4.75 -15.38 7.27
CA ALA A 444 -5.29 -14.04 7.48
C ALA A 444 -5.56 -13.30 6.17
N LEU A 445 -4.75 -13.53 5.11
CA LEU A 445 -5.02 -12.97 3.79
C LEU A 445 -6.21 -13.65 3.11
N VAL A 446 -6.41 -14.96 3.33
CA VAL A 446 -7.59 -15.66 2.84
C VAL A 446 -8.84 -15.10 3.50
N ASP A 447 -8.82 -14.88 4.82
CA ASP A 447 -9.94 -14.26 5.54
C ASP A 447 -10.20 -12.81 5.09
N GLU A 448 -9.15 -12.02 4.83
CA GLU A 448 -9.26 -10.64 4.29
C GLU A 448 -9.95 -10.62 2.91
N HIS A 449 -9.70 -11.63 2.07
CA HIS A 449 -10.15 -11.74 0.69
C HIS A 449 -11.11 -12.91 0.46
N LEU A 450 -11.87 -13.30 1.49
CA LEU A 450 -12.66 -14.53 1.51
C LEU A 450 -13.63 -14.68 0.31
N PRO A 451 -14.35 -13.63 -0.13
CA PRO A 451 -15.22 -13.72 -1.30
C PRO A 451 -14.49 -14.07 -2.60
N ALA A 452 -13.28 -13.53 -2.81
CA ALA A 452 -12.48 -13.81 -4.01
C ALA A 452 -11.97 -15.26 -4.00
N PHE A 453 -11.50 -15.74 -2.85
CA PHE A 453 -11.11 -17.14 -2.67
C PHE A 453 -12.28 -18.11 -2.80
N ALA A 454 -13.46 -17.76 -2.28
CA ALA A 454 -14.68 -18.53 -2.47
C ALA A 454 -15.02 -18.65 -3.96
N GLY A 455 -14.97 -17.53 -4.72
CA GLY A 455 -15.19 -17.51 -6.16
C GLY A 455 -14.21 -18.39 -6.95
N LEU A 456 -12.93 -18.42 -6.55
CA LEU A 456 -11.95 -19.35 -7.10
C LEU A 456 -12.35 -20.81 -6.82
N ALA A 457 -12.68 -21.13 -5.57
CA ALA A 457 -13.04 -22.48 -5.17
C ALA A 457 -14.31 -22.98 -5.88
N GLU A 458 -15.35 -22.15 -5.94
CA GLU A 458 -16.60 -22.41 -6.68
C GLU A 458 -16.33 -22.66 -8.17
N THR A 459 -15.44 -21.87 -8.77
CA THR A 459 -15.05 -22.03 -10.17
C THR A 459 -14.35 -23.36 -10.40
N VAL A 460 -13.41 -23.72 -9.53
CA VAL A 460 -12.65 -24.97 -9.63
C VAL A 460 -13.53 -26.20 -9.40
N LEU A 461 -14.46 -26.13 -8.46
CA LEU A 461 -15.39 -27.22 -8.14
C LEU A 461 -16.57 -27.30 -9.12
N GLY A 462 -16.90 -26.19 -9.78
CA GLY A 462 -18.05 -26.12 -10.70
C GLY A 462 -19.40 -26.03 -9.97
N GLU A 463 -19.41 -25.66 -8.70
CA GLU A 463 -20.61 -25.55 -7.87
C GLU A 463 -20.51 -24.39 -6.89
N LYS A 464 -21.66 -23.90 -6.43
CA LYS A 464 -21.72 -22.85 -5.40
C LYS A 464 -21.39 -23.42 -4.02
N LEU A 465 -20.61 -22.68 -3.24
CA LEU A 465 -20.30 -23.04 -1.87
C LEU A 465 -21.33 -22.43 -0.93
N PRO A 466 -21.65 -23.09 0.20
CA PRO A 466 -22.26 -22.42 1.33
C PRO A 466 -21.40 -21.25 1.80
N ASP A 467 -21.98 -20.38 2.64
CA ASP A 467 -21.21 -19.34 3.29
C ASP A 467 -19.99 -19.95 4.02
N LEU A 468 -18.85 -19.29 3.85
CA LEU A 468 -17.59 -19.67 4.46
C LEU A 468 -17.34 -18.75 5.64
N ASP A 469 -17.00 -19.34 6.79
CA ASP A 469 -16.98 -18.57 8.04
C ASP A 469 -15.56 -18.12 8.43
N HIS A 470 -14.57 -18.98 8.18
CA HIS A 470 -13.16 -18.78 8.58
C HIS A 470 -12.22 -19.69 7.77
N THR A 471 -10.92 -19.40 7.87
CA THR A 471 -9.86 -20.22 7.26
C THR A 471 -9.20 -21.16 8.28
N LEU A 472 -9.21 -22.45 7.98
CA LEU A 472 -8.49 -23.49 8.70
C LEU A 472 -7.01 -23.49 8.32
N ARG A 473 -6.15 -23.82 9.28
CA ARG A 473 -4.69 -23.83 9.13
C ARG A 473 -4.17 -25.23 9.38
N THR A 474 -3.46 -25.80 8.40
CA THR A 474 -2.92 -27.15 8.49
C THR A 474 -1.43 -27.16 8.12
N ILE A 475 -0.62 -27.86 8.91
CA ILE A 475 0.78 -28.16 8.61
C ILE A 475 0.92 -29.65 8.36
N VAL A 476 1.58 -30.02 7.26
CA VAL A 476 1.95 -31.40 6.95
C VAL A 476 3.47 -31.53 6.93
N TRP A 477 4.01 -32.37 7.80
CA TRP A 477 5.46 -32.48 8.02
C TRP A 477 5.86 -33.90 8.47
N PRO A 478 7.17 -34.27 8.50
CA PRO A 478 7.57 -35.64 8.82
C PRO A 478 7.06 -36.07 10.20
N ALA A 479 6.50 -37.28 10.31
CA ALA A 479 6.01 -37.84 11.57
C ALA A 479 7.12 -37.96 12.63
N THR A 480 6.76 -37.84 13.91
CA THR A 480 7.69 -38.13 15.00
C THR A 480 7.76 -39.61 15.31
N THR A 481 8.84 -40.05 15.95
CA THR A 481 8.92 -41.38 16.57
C THR A 481 8.06 -41.51 17.84
N HIS A 482 7.52 -40.40 18.35
CA HIS A 482 6.59 -40.37 19.48
C HIS A 482 5.17 -40.73 19.04
N ALA A 483 4.41 -41.37 19.93
CA ALA A 483 3.02 -41.76 19.68
C ALA A 483 2.08 -40.57 19.45
N THR A 484 2.44 -39.39 19.94
CA THR A 484 1.76 -38.10 19.70
C THR A 484 2.81 -37.04 19.44
N ASP A 485 2.54 -36.12 18.50
CA ASP A 485 3.46 -35.03 18.19
C ASP A 485 3.66 -34.17 19.46
N PRO A 486 4.90 -34.00 19.96
CA PRO A 486 5.18 -33.23 21.17
C PRO A 486 4.76 -31.75 21.06
N ARG A 487 4.52 -31.25 19.85
CA ARG A 487 4.07 -29.88 19.56
C ARG A 487 2.59 -29.79 19.21
N ALA A 488 1.86 -30.91 19.18
CA ALA A 488 0.43 -30.92 18.86
C ALA A 488 -0.36 -29.98 19.76
N ALA A 489 -0.10 -29.98 21.07
CA ALA A 489 -0.81 -29.13 22.02
C ALA A 489 -0.53 -27.63 21.79
N GLU A 490 0.73 -27.27 21.49
CA GLU A 490 1.14 -25.89 21.21
C GLU A 490 0.47 -25.38 19.93
N LEU A 491 0.51 -26.16 18.85
CA LEU A 491 -0.06 -25.77 17.56
C LEU A 491 -1.59 -25.78 17.59
N ALA A 492 -2.22 -26.72 18.30
CA ALA A 492 -3.65 -26.72 18.53
C ALA A 492 -4.11 -25.48 19.32
N ALA A 493 -3.32 -25.01 20.29
CA ALA A 493 -3.62 -23.76 21.02
C ALA A 493 -3.58 -22.53 20.12
N LEU A 494 -2.84 -22.58 19.01
CA LEU A 494 -2.83 -21.56 17.95
C LEU A 494 -3.92 -21.78 16.90
N GLY A 495 -4.73 -22.84 17.00
CA GLY A 495 -5.73 -23.22 16.02
C GLY A 495 -5.14 -23.81 14.73
N ILE A 496 -3.97 -24.45 14.82
CA ILE A 496 -3.28 -25.09 13.70
C ILE A 496 -3.36 -26.61 13.84
N ARG A 497 -3.90 -27.26 12.81
CA ARG A 497 -3.92 -28.71 12.67
C ARG A 497 -2.56 -29.20 12.18
N CYS A 498 -2.08 -30.33 12.71
CA CYS A 498 -0.80 -30.91 12.31
C CYS A 498 -0.97 -32.36 11.91
N ILE A 499 -0.37 -32.72 10.78
CA ILE A 499 -0.43 -34.07 10.23
C ILE A 499 1.00 -34.53 9.98
N GLY A 500 1.34 -35.70 10.55
CA GLY A 500 2.62 -36.35 10.34
C GLY A 500 2.62 -37.13 9.03
N TYR A 501 3.73 -37.18 8.30
CA TYR A 501 3.91 -38.11 7.20
C TYR A 501 5.16 -38.98 7.35
N THR A 502 5.07 -40.22 6.89
CA THR A 502 6.23 -41.10 6.67
C THR A 502 6.31 -41.48 5.20
N THR A 503 7.52 -41.50 4.65
CA THR A 503 7.78 -41.97 3.29
C THR A 503 8.01 -43.47 3.29
N ALA A 504 7.34 -44.20 2.40
CA ALA A 504 7.54 -45.64 2.23
C ALA A 504 8.91 -45.94 1.59
N ASP A 505 9.29 -47.22 1.59
CA ASP A 505 10.58 -47.68 1.06
C ASP A 505 10.78 -47.39 -0.44
N ASP A 506 9.69 -47.20 -1.18
CA ASP A 506 9.72 -46.79 -2.60
C ASP A 506 10.11 -45.31 -2.81
N GLY A 507 10.22 -44.53 -1.73
CA GLY A 507 10.55 -43.11 -1.73
C GLY A 507 9.47 -42.22 -2.35
N ARG A 508 8.28 -42.77 -2.65
CA ARG A 508 7.27 -42.15 -3.54
C ARG A 508 5.85 -42.27 -3.01
N SER A 509 5.61 -43.20 -2.09
CA SER A 509 4.36 -43.36 -1.37
C SER A 509 4.48 -42.79 0.03
N PHE A 510 3.37 -42.25 0.55
CA PHE A 510 3.32 -41.62 1.86
C PHE A 510 2.21 -42.24 2.71
N GLN A 511 2.46 -42.32 4.01
CA GLN A 511 1.44 -42.60 5.02
C GLN A 511 1.32 -41.38 5.91
N LEU A 512 0.09 -40.95 6.20
CA LEU A 512 -0.21 -39.80 7.03
C LEU A 512 -0.84 -40.25 8.34
N THR A 513 -0.48 -39.58 9.42
CA THR A 513 -0.85 -39.91 10.81
C THR A 513 -1.28 -38.69 11.58
#